data_AF-A0A5E4LML9-F1
#
_entry.id   AF-A0A5E4LML9-F1
#
_cell.length_a   1.000
_cell.length_b   1.000
_cell.length_c   1.000
_cell.angle_alpha   90.00
_cell.angle_beta   90.00
_cell.angle_gamma   90.00
#
_symmetry.space_group_name_H-M   'P 1'
#
loop_
_entity.id
_entity.type
_entity.pdbx_description
1 polymer ?
#
loop_
_entity_poly.entity_id
_entity_poly.type
_entity_poly.pdbx_seq_one_letter_code
_entity_poly.pdbx_strand_id
1 'polypeptide(L)'
;MKHEIRKKMIADRGYHHTQHGHVHCLQIMHRFLSLPEYLSAKCLLLYSAKGSEVHTEGIIQSALLAGKKVVLPATMKESHSLELYEIKSASGLVLGAFGIMEPPKNAASRVQPEEIDIVVVPGVSFDRHGHRLGYGSGYYDSFLGKVKGKKIALAYGMQVLDKVPHEAHDISMDMVVTEGETIVCGQASAAPIGSGEASLPAPAAGPAPITPAPIVILASGRGSDFQSIIDGINEGKVAAKIVALITDNPNAAAIEKAKANSIPAFIIEASTPEERDPRIKQKLDELSPSLVVLAGYMRIIRSKELLSAYHGRMINIHPSLLPKYPGAHAQKDAFEAGEKISGYTIHYVDESLDGGPIIHQEQVDISGCKSADEAAAKILEREHAGLPMIVDRLVREKKLL
;
A
#
# COMPACT_ATOMS: atom_id res chain seq x y z
N MET A 1 6.22 -32.75 -12.91
CA MET A 1 6.47 -32.20 -11.55
C MET A 1 6.77 -30.70 -11.52
N LYS A 2 8.02 -30.20 -11.73
CA LYS A 2 8.33 -28.73 -11.64
C LYS A 2 7.42 -27.87 -12.55
N HIS A 3 7.15 -28.32 -13.77
CA HIS A 3 6.30 -27.60 -14.73
C HIS A 3 4.82 -27.51 -14.28
N GLU A 4 4.26 -28.58 -13.72
CA GLU A 4 2.87 -28.60 -13.24
C GLU A 4 2.68 -27.71 -12.02
N ILE A 5 3.63 -27.74 -11.08
CA ILE A 5 3.61 -26.85 -9.90
C ILE A 5 3.63 -25.39 -10.35
N ARG A 6 4.50 -25.03 -11.31
CA ARG A 6 4.54 -23.67 -11.85
C ARG A 6 3.21 -23.24 -12.46
N LYS A 7 2.65 -24.09 -13.34
CA LYS A 7 1.39 -23.79 -14.05
C LYS A 7 0.24 -23.58 -13.07
N LYS A 8 0.09 -24.49 -12.11
CA LYS A 8 -0.95 -24.40 -11.07
C LYS A 8 -0.77 -23.15 -10.22
N MET A 9 0.44 -22.94 -9.69
CA MET A 9 0.69 -21.83 -8.79
C MET A 9 0.53 -20.46 -9.45
N ILE A 10 0.93 -20.30 -10.71
CA ILE A 10 0.72 -19.04 -11.45
C ILE A 10 -0.78 -18.76 -11.63
N ALA A 11 -1.58 -19.79 -11.93
CA ALA A 11 -3.03 -19.65 -12.06
C ALA A 11 -3.69 -19.31 -10.72
N ASP A 12 -3.36 -20.06 -9.67
CA ASP A 12 -3.89 -19.85 -8.31
C ASP A 12 -3.49 -18.46 -7.79
N ARG A 13 -2.25 -18.03 -8.06
CA ARG A 13 -1.77 -16.68 -7.73
C ARG A 13 -2.50 -15.62 -8.55
N GLY A 14 -2.76 -15.86 -9.84
CA GLY A 14 -3.57 -14.98 -10.68
C GLY A 14 -4.96 -14.76 -10.08
N TYR A 15 -5.64 -15.84 -9.70
CA TYR A 15 -6.95 -15.77 -9.06
C TYR A 15 -6.88 -15.05 -7.71
N HIS A 16 -5.96 -15.46 -6.83
CA HIS A 16 -5.73 -14.81 -5.55
C HIS A 16 -5.45 -13.30 -5.71
N HIS A 17 -4.66 -12.92 -6.70
CA HIS A 17 -4.30 -11.53 -6.92
C HIS A 17 -5.52 -10.67 -7.27
N THR A 18 -6.49 -11.21 -8.01
CA THR A 18 -7.75 -10.51 -8.31
C THR A 18 -8.66 -10.35 -7.10
N GLN A 19 -8.65 -11.29 -6.15
CA GLN A 19 -9.53 -11.26 -4.98
C GLN A 19 -8.93 -10.49 -3.80
N HIS A 20 -7.67 -10.79 -3.47
CA HIS A 20 -7.00 -10.35 -2.24
C HIS A 20 -5.57 -9.83 -2.47
N GLY A 21 -5.08 -9.88 -3.72
CA GLY A 21 -3.69 -9.56 -4.08
C GLY A 21 -3.21 -8.23 -3.56
N HIS A 22 -4.03 -7.19 -3.70
CA HIS A 22 -3.67 -5.85 -3.27
C HIS A 22 -3.49 -5.75 -1.74
N VAL A 23 -4.45 -6.27 -0.97
CA VAL A 23 -4.38 -6.27 0.50
C VAL A 23 -3.16 -7.06 0.98
N HIS A 24 -2.94 -8.25 0.41
CA HIS A 24 -1.82 -9.08 0.81
C HIS A 24 -0.48 -8.46 0.37
N CYS A 25 -0.39 -7.80 -0.79
CA CYS A 25 0.78 -7.01 -1.19
C CYS A 25 1.13 -5.95 -0.14
N LEU A 26 0.13 -5.23 0.38
CA LEU A 26 0.32 -4.21 1.39
C LEU A 26 0.75 -4.80 2.74
N GLN A 27 0.17 -5.94 3.15
CA GLN A 27 0.58 -6.65 4.36
C GLN A 27 2.01 -7.18 4.27
N ILE A 28 2.39 -7.74 3.11
CA ILE A 28 3.74 -8.18 2.81
C ILE A 28 4.71 -6.99 2.84
N MET A 29 4.34 -5.87 2.20
CA MET A 29 5.12 -4.64 2.22
C MET A 29 5.33 -4.14 3.64
N HIS A 30 4.26 -3.99 4.44
CA HIS A 30 4.36 -3.53 5.82
C HIS A 30 5.33 -4.42 6.62
N ARG A 31 5.16 -5.74 6.51
CA ARG A 31 6.01 -6.70 7.21
C ARG A 31 7.47 -6.60 6.77
N PHE A 32 7.73 -6.48 5.47
CA PHE A 32 9.07 -6.29 4.92
C PHE A 32 9.72 -5.00 5.42
N LEU A 33 9.00 -3.86 5.37
CA LEU A 33 9.50 -2.56 5.82
C LEU A 33 9.76 -2.51 7.34
N SER A 34 9.16 -3.42 8.10
CA SER A 34 9.36 -3.56 9.56
C SER A 34 10.54 -4.46 9.93
N LEU A 35 11.18 -5.12 8.97
CA LEU A 35 12.29 -6.05 9.24
C LEU A 35 13.52 -5.30 9.76
N PRO A 36 14.22 -5.81 10.79
CA PRO A 36 15.51 -5.28 11.23
C PRO A 36 16.54 -5.21 10.09
N GLU A 37 16.53 -6.21 9.20
CA GLU A 37 17.34 -6.24 8.00
C GLU A 37 17.04 -5.02 7.11
N TYR A 38 15.76 -4.73 6.83
CA TYR A 38 15.37 -3.58 6.02
C TYR A 38 15.79 -2.26 6.68
N LEU A 39 15.55 -2.11 7.98
CA LEU A 39 15.84 -0.88 8.72
C LEU A 39 17.34 -0.55 8.67
N SER A 40 18.20 -1.56 8.81
CA SER A 40 19.67 -1.42 8.77
C SER A 40 20.28 -1.34 7.36
N ALA A 41 19.61 -1.88 6.34
CA ALA A 41 20.09 -1.86 4.96
C ALA A 41 20.20 -0.45 4.38
N LYS A 42 21.26 -0.19 3.64
CA LYS A 42 21.49 1.05 2.90
C LYS A 42 21.22 0.89 1.41
N CYS A 43 21.46 -0.31 0.87
CA CYS A 43 21.34 -0.62 -0.55
C CYS A 43 20.41 -1.82 -0.77
N LEU A 44 19.33 -1.60 -1.52
CA LEU A 44 18.31 -2.61 -1.77
C LEU A 44 18.18 -2.87 -3.26
N LEU A 45 18.24 -4.15 -3.62
CA LEU A 45 17.85 -4.63 -4.94
C LEU A 45 16.41 -5.11 -4.90
N LEU A 46 15.55 -4.46 -5.66
CA LEU A 46 14.13 -4.79 -5.82
C LEU A 46 13.87 -5.26 -7.25
N TYR A 47 12.76 -5.97 -7.50
CA TYR A 47 12.31 -6.29 -8.86
C TYR A 47 11.15 -5.37 -9.23
N SER A 48 10.92 -5.14 -10.53
CA SER A 48 9.66 -4.56 -11.02
C SER A 48 8.66 -5.70 -11.20
N ALA A 49 7.54 -5.61 -10.49
CA ALA A 49 6.56 -6.69 -10.45
C ALA A 49 5.86 -6.88 -11.81
N LYS A 50 5.61 -8.13 -12.18
CA LYS A 50 4.88 -8.48 -13.40
C LYS A 50 3.66 -9.35 -13.11
N GLY A 51 2.51 -8.92 -13.62
CA GLY A 51 1.26 -9.68 -13.54
C GLY A 51 0.82 -9.84 -12.09
N SER A 52 0.62 -11.08 -11.63
CA SER A 52 0.13 -11.38 -10.28
C SER A 52 1.21 -11.50 -9.20
N GLU A 53 2.42 -11.00 -9.45
CA GLU A 53 3.48 -10.96 -8.45
C GLU A 53 3.14 -10.05 -7.27
N VAL A 54 3.86 -10.22 -6.16
CA VAL A 54 3.80 -9.23 -5.08
C VAL A 54 4.35 -7.92 -5.62
N HIS A 55 3.56 -6.85 -5.50
CA HIS A 55 3.91 -5.51 -5.95
C HIS A 55 4.96 -4.88 -5.04
N THR A 56 6.01 -4.31 -5.62
CA THR A 56 7.18 -3.75 -4.91
C THR A 56 7.26 -2.23 -5.05
N GLU A 57 6.36 -1.60 -5.79
CA GLU A 57 6.35 -0.16 -6.07
C GLU A 57 6.32 0.67 -4.78
N GLY A 58 5.49 0.25 -3.82
CA GLY A 58 5.44 0.89 -2.50
C GLY A 58 6.72 0.73 -1.69
N ILE A 59 7.43 -0.40 -1.84
CA ILE A 59 8.74 -0.63 -1.21
C ILE A 59 9.80 0.25 -1.87
N ILE A 60 9.81 0.33 -3.21
CA ILE A 60 10.71 1.20 -3.98
C ILE A 60 10.56 2.65 -3.51
N GLN A 61 9.32 3.15 -3.47
CA GLN A 61 9.04 4.52 -3.05
C GLN A 61 9.44 4.76 -1.59
N SER A 62 9.12 3.82 -0.69
CA SER A 62 9.49 3.91 0.72
C SER A 62 10.99 3.95 0.95
N ALA A 63 11.75 3.14 0.22
CA ALA A 63 13.21 3.09 0.31
C ALA A 63 13.86 4.37 -0.24
N LEU A 64 13.40 4.87 -1.40
CA LEU A 64 13.86 6.14 -1.97
C LEU A 64 13.61 7.31 -1.00
N LEU A 65 12.41 7.40 -0.42
CA LEU A 65 12.06 8.44 0.56
C LEU A 65 12.85 8.31 1.87
N ALA A 66 13.30 7.10 2.23
CA ALA A 66 14.17 6.87 3.38
C ALA A 66 15.65 7.19 3.08
N GLY A 67 15.96 7.70 1.88
CA GLY A 67 17.33 8.00 1.45
C GLY A 67 18.18 6.75 1.20
N LYS A 68 17.55 5.57 1.06
CA LYS A 68 18.26 4.32 0.76
C LYS A 68 18.56 4.26 -0.75
N LYS A 69 19.68 3.63 -1.10
CA LYS A 69 20.06 3.35 -2.50
C LYS A 69 19.15 2.24 -3.03
N VAL A 70 18.30 2.55 -4.01
CA VAL A 70 17.39 1.58 -4.62
C VAL A 70 17.91 1.18 -5.99
N VAL A 71 18.03 -0.12 -6.19
CA VAL A 71 18.61 -0.75 -7.36
C VAL A 71 17.57 -1.67 -7.98
N LEU A 72 17.46 -1.64 -9.31
CA LEU A 72 16.63 -2.58 -10.07
C LEU A 72 17.51 -3.36 -11.07
N PRO A 73 17.13 -4.61 -11.39
CA PRO A 73 17.81 -5.37 -12.43
C PRO A 73 17.31 -4.94 -13.81
N ALA A 74 18.23 -4.89 -14.77
CA ALA A 74 17.93 -4.81 -16.20
C ALA A 74 18.41 -6.09 -16.89
N THR A 75 17.61 -6.59 -17.82
CA THR A 75 17.90 -7.87 -18.48
C THR A 75 18.85 -7.67 -19.65
N MET A 76 19.94 -8.45 -19.67
CA MET A 76 20.86 -8.53 -20.81
C MET A 76 20.58 -9.84 -21.55
N LYS A 77 19.89 -9.73 -22.71
CA LYS A 77 19.44 -10.92 -23.47
C LYS A 77 20.62 -11.64 -24.12
N GLU A 78 21.60 -10.88 -24.59
CA GLU A 78 22.77 -11.38 -25.32
C GLU A 78 23.68 -12.23 -24.43
N SER A 79 23.87 -11.81 -23.18
CA SER A 79 24.73 -12.49 -22.20
C SER A 79 23.96 -13.36 -21.20
N HIS A 80 22.62 -13.44 -21.34
CA HIS A 80 21.74 -14.17 -20.43
C HIS A 80 22.00 -13.84 -18.95
N SER A 81 22.15 -12.55 -18.64
CA SER A 81 22.55 -12.06 -17.32
C SER A 81 21.71 -10.86 -16.86
N LEU A 82 21.76 -10.57 -15.56
CA LEU A 82 21.18 -9.36 -14.97
C LEU A 82 22.29 -8.35 -14.69
N GLU A 83 22.07 -7.10 -15.11
CA GLU A 83 22.87 -5.96 -14.69
C GLU A 83 22.07 -5.07 -13.75
N LEU A 84 22.75 -4.38 -12.84
CA LEU A 84 22.11 -3.63 -11.76
C LEU A 84 22.30 -2.14 -11.97
N TYR A 85 21.21 -1.39 -11.84
CA TYR A 85 21.22 0.06 -12.00
C TYR A 85 20.45 0.72 -10.86
N GLU A 86 21.06 1.74 -10.28
CA GLU A 86 20.44 2.60 -9.30
C GLU A 86 19.37 3.47 -9.96
N ILE A 87 18.23 3.60 -9.28
CA ILE A 87 17.18 4.52 -9.65
C ILE A 87 17.10 5.65 -8.62
N LYS A 88 16.80 6.86 -9.10
CA LYS A 88 16.51 8.03 -8.25
C LYS A 88 15.01 8.31 -8.14
N SER A 89 14.23 7.73 -9.04
CA SER A 89 12.77 7.88 -9.13
C SER A 89 12.17 6.64 -9.78
N ALA A 90 10.95 6.27 -9.35
CA ALA A 90 10.14 5.24 -10.02
C ALA A 90 9.59 5.71 -11.38
N SER A 91 9.51 7.01 -11.66
CA SER A 91 8.99 7.56 -12.92
C SER A 91 9.96 7.45 -14.11
N GLY A 92 11.24 7.15 -13.85
CA GLY A 92 12.28 7.08 -14.87
C GLY A 92 12.47 5.71 -15.52
N LEU A 93 11.59 4.73 -15.22
CA LEU A 93 11.72 3.38 -15.75
C LEU A 93 11.27 3.31 -17.22
N VAL A 94 11.90 2.42 -17.98
CA VAL A 94 11.63 2.19 -19.40
C VAL A 94 11.12 0.78 -19.62
N LEU A 95 10.28 0.57 -20.64
CA LEU A 95 9.80 -0.77 -20.97
C LEU A 95 10.98 -1.64 -21.48
N GLY A 96 11.32 -2.67 -20.72
CA GLY A 96 12.46 -3.55 -20.94
C GLY A 96 12.09 -4.93 -21.48
N ALA A 97 12.93 -5.93 -21.17
CA ALA A 97 12.70 -7.29 -21.64
C ALA A 97 11.44 -7.89 -21.01
N PHE A 98 10.78 -8.80 -21.73
CA PHE A 98 9.59 -9.52 -21.26
C PHE A 98 8.43 -8.61 -20.82
N GLY A 99 8.42 -7.33 -21.23
CA GLY A 99 7.38 -6.36 -20.87
C GLY A 99 7.44 -5.87 -19.42
N ILE A 100 8.62 -5.94 -18.79
CA ILE A 100 8.87 -5.46 -17.42
C ILE A 100 9.44 -4.05 -17.48
N MET A 101 9.10 -3.19 -16.52
CA MET A 101 9.71 -1.86 -16.40
C MET A 101 11.12 -2.02 -15.83
N GLU A 102 12.13 -1.63 -16.61
CA GLU A 102 13.55 -1.73 -16.27
C GLU A 102 14.17 -0.35 -16.07
N PRO A 103 15.23 -0.22 -15.27
CA PRO A 103 15.97 1.03 -15.19
C PRO A 103 16.71 1.30 -16.51
N PRO A 104 16.91 2.57 -16.90
CA PRO A 104 17.72 2.92 -18.05
C PRO A 104 19.16 2.43 -17.83
N LYS A 105 19.72 1.77 -18.86
CA LYS A 105 21.05 1.13 -18.85
C LYS A 105 22.17 2.16 -18.97
N ASN A 106 22.30 3.04 -17.98
CA ASN A 106 23.32 4.07 -17.93
C ASN A 106 24.52 3.60 -17.11
N ALA A 107 25.71 3.63 -17.71
CA ALA A 107 26.95 3.25 -17.03
C ALA A 107 27.19 4.02 -15.72
N ALA A 108 26.74 5.29 -15.64
CA ALA A 108 26.90 6.14 -14.47
C ALA A 108 26.05 5.70 -13.26
N SER A 109 24.99 4.91 -13.47
CA SER A 109 24.12 4.40 -12.40
C SER A 109 24.35 2.92 -12.12
N ARG A 110 25.37 2.29 -12.74
CA ARG A 110 25.65 0.87 -12.55
C ARG A 110 26.10 0.57 -11.12
N VAL A 111 25.56 -0.50 -10.54
CA VAL A 111 25.85 -0.95 -9.17
C VAL A 111 26.45 -2.35 -9.21
N GLN A 112 27.41 -2.63 -8.33
CA GLN A 112 27.98 -3.98 -8.21
C GLN A 112 27.15 -4.86 -7.26
N PRO A 113 26.99 -6.18 -7.54
CA PRO A 113 26.23 -7.09 -6.68
C PRO A 113 26.69 -7.13 -5.22
N GLU A 114 27.97 -6.86 -4.95
CA GLU A 114 28.57 -6.85 -3.62
C GLU A 114 28.16 -5.64 -2.78
N GLU A 115 27.64 -4.57 -3.41
CA GLU A 115 27.11 -3.38 -2.71
C GLU A 115 25.70 -3.61 -2.16
N ILE A 116 25.03 -4.71 -2.52
CA ILE A 116 23.64 -4.97 -2.17
C ILE A 116 23.56 -5.57 -0.76
N ASP A 117 22.87 -4.89 0.16
CA ASP A 117 22.63 -5.37 1.52
C ASP A 117 21.44 -6.35 1.56
N ILE A 118 20.40 -6.06 0.78
CA ILE A 118 19.21 -6.91 0.61
C ILE A 118 18.89 -7.06 -0.86
N VAL A 119 18.68 -8.30 -1.28
CA VAL A 119 18.04 -8.62 -2.55
C VAL A 119 16.65 -9.19 -2.31
N VAL A 120 15.66 -8.52 -2.89
CA VAL A 120 14.29 -9.01 -2.94
C VAL A 120 14.11 -9.89 -4.18
N VAL A 121 13.73 -11.13 -3.95
CA VAL A 121 13.78 -12.20 -4.94
C VAL A 121 12.36 -12.62 -5.32
N PRO A 122 11.93 -12.44 -6.59
CA PRO A 122 10.65 -12.95 -7.05
C PRO A 122 10.72 -14.48 -7.25
N GLY A 123 9.56 -15.14 -7.17
CA GLY A 123 9.44 -16.58 -7.36
C GLY A 123 8.01 -17.04 -7.54
N VAL A 124 7.88 -18.27 -8.06
CA VAL A 124 6.60 -18.92 -8.25
C VAL A 124 6.16 -19.59 -6.94
N SER A 125 7.05 -20.32 -6.29
CA SER A 125 6.80 -20.96 -5.00
C SER A 125 8.04 -20.98 -4.15
N PHE A 126 7.84 -21.08 -2.84
CA PHE A 126 8.90 -21.16 -1.83
C PHE A 126 8.56 -22.27 -0.84
N ASP A 127 9.54 -22.79 -0.11
CA ASP A 127 9.29 -23.60 1.09
C ASP A 127 9.90 -22.97 2.34
N ARG A 128 9.57 -23.55 3.50
CA ARG A 128 10.06 -23.07 4.80
C ARG A 128 11.57 -23.22 4.99
N HIS A 129 12.23 -24.02 4.17
CA HIS A 129 13.69 -24.17 4.18
C HIS A 129 14.39 -23.15 3.29
N GLY A 130 13.64 -22.33 2.54
CA GLY A 130 14.18 -21.27 1.68
C GLY A 130 14.41 -21.72 0.24
N HIS A 131 14.01 -22.94 -0.14
CA HIS A 131 14.09 -23.33 -1.54
C HIS A 131 13.07 -22.56 -2.37
N ARG A 132 13.46 -22.19 -3.59
CA ARG A 132 12.67 -21.36 -4.49
C ARG A 132 12.44 -22.07 -5.82
N LEU A 133 11.20 -22.05 -6.29
CA LEU A 133 10.86 -22.37 -7.67
C LEU A 133 10.75 -21.08 -8.47
N GLY A 134 11.76 -20.77 -9.29
CA GLY A 134 11.72 -19.65 -10.23
C GLY A 134 10.85 -19.92 -11.46
N TYR A 135 10.74 -18.92 -12.34
CA TYR A 135 9.98 -18.99 -13.60
C TYR A 135 10.59 -19.90 -14.68
N GLY A 136 11.82 -20.40 -14.47
CA GLY A 136 12.50 -21.33 -15.37
C GLY A 136 13.45 -20.71 -16.38
N SER A 137 13.71 -19.40 -16.29
CA SER A 137 14.60 -18.67 -17.20
C SER A 137 16.04 -18.51 -16.70
N GLY A 138 16.39 -19.00 -15.50
CA GLY A 138 17.78 -19.05 -14.99
C GLY A 138 18.51 -17.73 -14.70
N TYR A 139 17.92 -16.57 -15.02
CA TYR A 139 18.57 -15.25 -14.81
C TYR A 139 18.96 -14.98 -13.36
N TYR A 140 18.09 -15.34 -12.40
CA TYR A 140 18.35 -15.06 -10.99
C TYR A 140 19.34 -16.04 -10.35
N ASP A 141 19.36 -17.31 -10.72
CA ASP A 141 20.16 -18.32 -9.99
C ASP A 141 21.67 -18.05 -10.13
N SER A 142 22.12 -17.69 -11.34
CA SER A 142 23.50 -17.27 -11.59
C SER A 142 23.87 -15.94 -10.93
N PHE A 143 22.88 -15.07 -10.70
CA PHE A 143 23.05 -13.75 -10.11
C PHE A 143 23.12 -13.80 -8.58
N LEU A 144 22.25 -14.58 -7.93
CA LEU A 144 22.14 -14.65 -6.47
C LEU A 144 23.42 -15.17 -5.81
N GLY A 145 24.21 -15.99 -6.51
CA GLY A 145 25.53 -16.44 -6.03
C GLY A 145 26.57 -15.32 -5.91
N LYS A 146 26.36 -14.18 -6.57
CA LYS A 146 27.27 -13.01 -6.52
C LYS A 146 26.90 -12.02 -5.41
N VAL A 147 25.67 -12.08 -4.90
CA VAL A 147 25.16 -11.16 -3.88
C VAL A 147 25.51 -11.65 -2.49
N LYS A 148 26.24 -10.81 -1.73
CA LYS A 148 26.58 -11.08 -0.32
C LYS A 148 25.46 -10.72 0.65
N GLY A 149 24.57 -9.81 0.25
CA GLY A 149 23.41 -9.40 1.03
C GLY A 149 22.38 -10.50 1.28
N LYS A 150 21.44 -10.18 2.17
CA LYS A 150 20.33 -11.03 2.57
C LYS A 150 19.36 -11.25 1.40
N LYS A 151 19.00 -12.51 1.18
CA LYS A 151 18.11 -12.94 0.10
C LYS A 151 16.71 -13.13 0.66
N ILE A 152 15.84 -12.17 0.41
CA ILE A 152 14.50 -12.13 0.98
C ILE A 152 13.48 -12.33 -0.14
N ALA A 153 12.63 -13.34 0.01
CA ALA A 153 11.51 -13.56 -0.91
C ALA A 153 10.26 -12.83 -0.41
N LEU A 154 9.52 -12.24 -1.34
CA LEU A 154 8.15 -11.79 -1.11
C LEU A 154 7.20 -12.76 -1.81
N ALA A 155 6.23 -13.28 -1.08
CA ALA A 155 5.32 -14.30 -1.59
C ALA A 155 3.97 -14.20 -0.89
N TYR A 156 2.88 -14.57 -1.56
CA TYR A 156 1.64 -14.84 -0.83
C TYR A 156 1.77 -16.11 0.00
N GLY A 157 1.00 -16.24 1.08
CA GLY A 157 0.99 -17.42 1.94
C GLY A 157 0.72 -18.70 1.16
N MET A 158 -0.17 -18.64 0.16
CA MET A 158 -0.47 -19.76 -0.75
C MET A 158 0.70 -20.20 -1.65
N GLN A 159 1.74 -19.36 -1.81
CA GLN A 159 2.95 -19.72 -2.57
C GLN A 159 3.97 -20.51 -1.72
N VAL A 160 3.75 -20.61 -0.40
CA VAL A 160 4.60 -21.38 0.51
C VAL A 160 4.09 -22.83 0.56
N LEU A 161 4.90 -23.74 0.04
CA LEU A 161 4.63 -25.18 0.00
C LEU A 161 5.45 -25.92 1.06
N ASP A 162 5.01 -27.13 1.41
CA ASP A 162 5.76 -28.00 2.33
C ASP A 162 7.16 -28.34 1.80
N LYS A 163 7.25 -28.57 0.48
CA LYS A 163 8.51 -28.88 -0.20
C LYS A 163 8.50 -28.35 -1.62
N VAL A 164 9.53 -27.59 -1.96
CA VAL A 164 9.77 -27.16 -3.34
C VAL A 164 10.87 -28.02 -3.96
N PRO A 165 10.69 -28.50 -5.22
CA PRO A 165 11.77 -29.20 -5.91
C PRO A 165 12.97 -28.27 -6.14
N HIS A 166 14.12 -28.62 -5.59
CA HIS A 166 15.37 -27.87 -5.71
C HIS A 166 16.49 -28.76 -6.27
N GLU A 167 17.52 -28.12 -6.79
CA GLU A 167 18.77 -28.74 -7.23
C GLU A 167 19.93 -28.25 -6.35
N ALA A 168 21.04 -28.99 -6.31
CA ALA A 168 22.15 -28.69 -5.39
C ALA A 168 22.82 -27.32 -5.64
N HIS A 169 22.57 -26.70 -6.80
CA HIS A 169 23.08 -25.39 -7.17
C HIS A 169 22.06 -24.26 -6.96
N ASP A 170 20.83 -24.56 -6.52
CA ASP A 170 19.81 -23.55 -6.26
C ASP A 170 20.17 -22.76 -4.99
N ILE A 171 20.28 -21.45 -5.13
CA ILE A 171 20.56 -20.56 -4.01
C ILE A 171 19.29 -20.41 -3.16
N SER A 172 19.37 -20.82 -1.91
CA SER A 172 18.28 -20.70 -0.94
C SER A 172 18.10 -19.26 -0.45
N MET A 173 16.87 -18.93 -0.13
CA MET A 173 16.50 -17.66 0.50
C MET A 173 16.90 -17.68 1.97
N ASP A 174 17.29 -16.54 2.51
CA ASP A 174 17.47 -16.34 3.95
C ASP A 174 16.11 -16.21 4.65
N MET A 175 15.14 -15.58 3.98
CA MET A 175 13.82 -15.30 4.54
C MET A 175 12.72 -15.33 3.47
N VAL A 176 11.51 -15.69 3.87
CA VAL A 176 10.28 -15.55 3.06
C VAL A 176 9.29 -14.71 3.85
N VAL A 177 8.84 -13.60 3.27
CA VAL A 177 7.85 -12.71 3.86
C VAL A 177 6.52 -12.92 3.15
N THR A 178 5.49 -13.28 3.92
CA THR A 178 4.11 -13.41 3.45
C THR A 178 3.19 -12.39 4.12
N GLU A 179 1.91 -12.39 3.79
CA GLU A 179 0.88 -11.58 4.44
C GLU A 179 0.58 -12.06 5.86
N GLY A 180 0.88 -13.33 6.18
CA GLY A 180 0.60 -13.94 7.48
C GLY A 180 1.82 -14.00 8.41
N GLU A 181 3.02 -14.24 7.87
CA GLU A 181 4.21 -14.54 8.67
C GLU A 181 5.52 -14.09 8.00
N THR A 182 6.58 -14.01 8.81
CA THR A 182 7.97 -13.91 8.34
C THR A 182 8.65 -15.24 8.65
N ILE A 183 9.09 -15.95 7.62
CA ILE A 183 9.77 -17.24 7.75
C ILE A 183 11.28 -16.99 7.67
N VAL A 184 12.02 -17.33 8.73
CA VAL A 184 13.49 -17.37 8.70
C VAL A 184 13.92 -18.75 8.24
N CYS A 185 14.49 -18.83 7.05
CA CYS A 185 14.80 -20.09 6.39
C CYS A 185 16.04 -20.75 7.03
N GLY A 186 16.01 -22.07 7.18
CA GLY A 186 17.13 -22.85 7.72
C GLY A 186 17.18 -22.99 9.25
N GLN A 187 16.23 -22.44 10.00
CA GLN A 187 16.00 -22.81 11.40
C GLN A 187 14.92 -23.91 11.47
N ALA A 188 15.20 -25.00 12.20
CA ALA A 188 14.23 -26.08 12.39
C ALA A 188 12.99 -25.55 13.13
N SER A 189 11.83 -25.57 12.45
CA SER A 189 10.53 -25.41 13.11
C SER A 189 10.31 -26.60 14.04
N ALA A 190 10.16 -26.32 15.34
CA ALA A 190 9.65 -27.31 16.29
C ALA A 190 8.20 -27.68 15.88
N ALA A 191 7.94 -28.98 15.82
CA ALA A 191 6.66 -29.58 15.48
C ALA A 191 5.55 -29.20 16.50
N PRO A 192 4.25 -29.43 16.18
CA PRO A 192 3.13 -28.79 16.84
C PRO A 192 2.94 -29.34 18.26
N ILE A 193 2.81 -28.44 19.24
CA ILE A 193 2.51 -28.83 20.62
C ILE A 193 1.04 -29.21 20.71
N GLY A 194 0.80 -30.49 20.96
CA GLY A 194 -0.51 -31.04 21.28
C GLY A 194 -1.07 -30.53 22.60
N SER A 195 -2.38 -30.71 22.74
CA SER A 195 -3.21 -30.46 23.92
C SER A 195 -2.51 -30.75 25.25
N GLY A 196 -2.23 -29.70 26.01
CA GLY A 196 -1.79 -29.78 27.39
C GLY A 196 -1.93 -28.40 28.04
N GLU A 197 -2.86 -28.28 28.98
CA GLU A 197 -2.98 -27.12 29.86
C GLU A 197 -1.64 -26.88 30.56
N ALA A 198 -0.93 -25.83 30.16
CA ALA A 198 0.21 -25.29 30.88
C ALA A 198 0.09 -23.77 30.83
N SER A 199 0.07 -23.15 32.01
CA SER A 199 -0.13 -21.72 32.22
C SER A 199 0.80 -20.88 31.32
N LEU A 200 0.19 -19.97 30.57
CA LEU A 200 0.86 -19.01 29.70
C LEU A 200 2.00 -18.29 30.46
N PRO A 201 3.26 -18.31 29.98
CA PRO A 201 4.18 -17.26 30.35
C PRO A 201 3.64 -15.96 29.74
N ALA A 202 3.55 -14.92 30.56
CA ALA A 202 3.04 -13.61 30.15
C ALA A 202 3.75 -13.17 28.84
N PRO A 203 2.99 -12.63 27.86
CA PRO A 203 3.56 -12.25 26.58
C PRO A 203 4.71 -11.27 26.82
N ALA A 204 5.88 -11.60 26.28
CA ALA A 204 6.97 -10.64 26.14
C ALA A 204 6.38 -9.40 25.46
N ALA A 205 6.55 -8.24 26.10
CA ALA A 205 5.93 -6.99 25.71
C ALA A 205 6.02 -6.81 24.19
N GLY A 206 4.86 -6.77 23.54
CA GLY A 206 4.75 -6.43 22.12
C GLY A 206 5.36 -5.06 21.86
N PRO A 207 5.50 -4.64 20.58
CA PRO A 207 5.90 -3.28 20.25
C PRO A 207 5.07 -2.32 21.11
N ALA A 208 5.74 -1.35 21.75
CA ALA A 208 5.11 -0.42 22.69
C ALA A 208 3.75 0.03 22.18
N PRO A 209 2.70 0.07 23.03
CA PRO A 209 1.34 0.38 22.59
C PRO A 209 1.36 1.63 21.72
N ILE A 210 1.00 1.47 20.46
CA ILE A 210 0.92 2.59 19.52
C ILE A 210 -0.21 3.46 20.07
N THR A 211 0.13 4.61 20.63
CA THR A 211 -0.88 5.59 21.03
C THR A 211 -1.69 5.93 19.77
N PRO A 212 -3.01 5.65 19.73
CA PRO A 212 -3.80 5.87 18.52
C PRO A 212 -3.68 7.34 18.09
N ALA A 213 -3.28 7.56 16.84
CA ALA A 213 -3.02 8.90 16.35
C ALA A 213 -4.34 9.70 16.24
N PRO A 214 -4.40 10.95 16.75
CA PRO A 214 -5.63 11.73 16.71
C PRO A 214 -5.92 12.21 15.29
N ILE A 215 -7.07 11.85 14.73
CA ILE A 215 -7.49 12.29 13.40
C ILE A 215 -8.81 13.04 13.45
N VAL A 216 -9.00 13.98 12.52
CA VAL A 216 -10.28 14.68 12.32
C VAL A 216 -10.83 14.32 10.95
N ILE A 217 -12.13 14.05 10.88
CA ILE A 217 -12.84 13.75 9.64
C ILE A 217 -13.71 14.96 9.26
N LEU A 218 -13.67 15.35 7.99
CA LEU A 218 -14.61 16.31 7.38
C LEU A 218 -15.56 15.57 6.46
N ALA A 219 -16.88 15.78 6.62
CA ALA A 219 -17.89 15.18 5.74
C ALA A 219 -19.16 16.05 5.65
N SER A 220 -19.85 16.04 4.50
CA SER A 220 -21.05 16.88 4.26
C SER A 220 -22.36 16.10 4.14
N GLY A 221 -22.30 14.78 4.00
CA GLY A 221 -23.44 13.95 3.59
C GLY A 221 -23.60 12.66 4.39
N ARG A 222 -23.74 11.53 3.66
CA ARG A 222 -24.03 10.21 4.24
C ARG A 222 -22.94 9.68 5.17
N GLY A 223 -21.69 10.13 4.99
CA GLY A 223 -20.54 9.67 5.77
C GLY A 223 -20.26 8.17 5.62
N SER A 224 -20.37 7.62 4.41
CA SER A 224 -20.07 6.21 4.14
C SER A 224 -18.58 5.91 4.36
N ASP A 225 -17.71 6.78 3.88
CA ASP A 225 -16.26 6.68 4.10
C ASP A 225 -15.86 6.99 5.55
N PHE A 226 -16.61 7.87 6.21
CA PHE A 226 -16.46 8.07 7.64
C PHE A 226 -16.77 6.78 8.42
N GLN A 227 -17.82 6.05 8.03
CA GLN A 227 -18.19 4.77 8.64
C GLN A 227 -17.10 3.71 8.41
N SER A 228 -16.55 3.61 7.20
CA SER A 228 -15.50 2.62 6.93
C SER A 228 -14.25 2.84 7.80
N ILE A 229 -13.89 4.09 8.10
CA ILE A 229 -12.79 4.40 9.02
C ILE A 229 -13.16 4.01 10.46
N ILE A 230 -14.39 4.30 10.92
CA ILE A 230 -14.88 3.85 12.24
C ILE A 230 -14.77 2.33 12.37
N ASP A 231 -15.26 1.60 11.37
CA ASP A 231 -15.25 0.15 11.35
C ASP A 231 -13.81 -0.38 11.39
N GLY A 232 -12.92 0.21 10.59
CA GLY A 232 -11.50 -0.11 10.60
C GLY A 232 -10.80 0.13 11.95
N ILE A 233 -11.20 1.18 12.70
CA ILE A 233 -10.69 1.44 14.05
C ILE A 233 -11.23 0.39 15.04
N ASN A 234 -12.54 0.12 15.00
CA ASN A 234 -13.19 -0.86 15.89
C ASN A 234 -12.64 -2.28 15.68
N GLU A 235 -12.28 -2.62 14.45
CA GLU A 235 -11.64 -3.89 14.08
C GLU A 235 -10.13 -3.93 14.38
N GLY A 236 -9.53 -2.85 14.87
CA GLY A 236 -8.09 -2.75 15.14
C GLY A 236 -7.21 -2.69 13.89
N LYS A 237 -7.81 -2.49 12.71
CA LYS A 237 -7.10 -2.34 11.42
C LYS A 237 -6.50 -0.94 11.24
N VAL A 238 -7.03 0.06 11.94
CA VAL A 238 -6.59 1.45 11.86
C VAL A 238 -6.12 1.93 13.24
N ALA A 239 -4.83 2.23 13.37
CA ALA A 239 -4.20 2.76 14.59
C ALA A 239 -4.44 4.26 14.79
N ALA A 240 -5.68 4.71 14.59
CA ALA A 240 -6.10 6.09 14.76
C ALA A 240 -7.24 6.19 15.77
N LYS A 241 -7.40 7.38 16.34
CA LYS A 241 -8.58 7.78 17.11
C LYS A 241 -9.21 8.99 16.44
N ILE A 242 -10.47 8.86 16.04
CA ILE A 242 -11.22 10.00 15.53
C ILE A 242 -11.55 10.92 16.71
N VAL A 243 -10.93 12.09 16.77
CA VAL A 243 -11.16 13.07 17.85
C VAL A 243 -12.33 13.99 17.57
N ALA A 244 -12.69 14.17 16.31
CA ALA A 244 -13.89 14.89 15.92
C ALA A 244 -14.34 14.58 14.48
N LEU A 245 -15.64 14.75 14.25
CA LEU A 245 -16.24 15.02 12.95
C LEU A 245 -16.46 16.52 12.82
N ILE A 246 -16.08 17.13 11.68
CA ILE A 246 -16.47 18.48 11.29
C ILE A 246 -17.38 18.38 10.07
N THR A 247 -18.50 19.09 10.07
CA THR A 247 -19.44 19.12 8.96
C THR A 247 -19.95 20.52 8.68
N ASP A 248 -20.23 20.83 7.42
CA ASP A 248 -20.90 22.08 7.00
C ASP A 248 -22.42 21.92 6.92
N ASN A 249 -22.95 20.73 7.17
CA ASN A 249 -24.37 20.41 7.01
C ASN A 249 -24.96 19.89 8.33
N PRO A 250 -25.87 20.65 8.98
CA PRO A 250 -26.48 20.24 10.26
C PRO A 250 -27.36 18.99 10.14
N ASN A 251 -27.75 18.61 8.92
CA ASN A 251 -28.57 17.44 8.64
C ASN A 251 -27.75 16.26 8.06
N ALA A 252 -26.42 16.31 8.12
CA ALA A 252 -25.58 15.23 7.61
C ALA A 252 -25.82 13.94 8.43
N ALA A 253 -26.12 12.83 7.75
CA ALA A 253 -26.25 11.53 8.41
C ALA A 253 -24.94 11.06 9.08
N ALA A 254 -23.80 11.64 8.68
CA ALA A 254 -22.53 11.47 9.38
C ALA A 254 -22.59 11.88 10.87
N ILE A 255 -23.44 12.84 11.25
CA ILE A 255 -23.59 13.29 12.64
C ILE A 255 -24.14 12.15 13.52
N GLU A 256 -25.16 11.43 13.05
CA GLU A 256 -25.72 10.30 13.80
C GLU A 256 -24.71 9.15 13.94
N LYS A 257 -23.87 8.92 12.92
CA LYS A 257 -22.76 7.95 13.00
C LYS A 257 -21.73 8.35 14.03
N ALA A 258 -21.37 9.64 14.09
CA ALA A 258 -20.44 10.15 15.09
C ALA A 258 -21.00 9.97 16.50
N LYS A 259 -22.27 10.35 16.71
CA LYS A 259 -22.99 10.19 17.98
C LYS A 259 -23.04 8.73 18.44
N ALA A 260 -23.38 7.80 17.54
CA ALA A 260 -23.43 6.37 17.83
C ALA A 260 -22.07 5.80 18.29
N ASN A 261 -20.96 6.44 17.88
CA ASN A 261 -19.59 6.03 18.22
C ASN A 261 -18.92 6.96 19.25
N SER A 262 -19.69 7.82 19.93
CA SER A 262 -19.18 8.78 20.92
C SER A 262 -18.08 9.72 20.38
N ILE A 263 -18.15 10.06 19.10
CA ILE A 263 -17.25 11.01 18.44
C ILE A 263 -17.92 12.39 18.47
N PRO A 264 -17.26 13.44 19.01
CA PRO A 264 -17.78 14.80 18.96
C PRO A 264 -17.99 15.28 17.51
N ALA A 265 -19.15 15.85 17.22
CA ALA A 265 -19.45 16.44 15.93
C ALA A 265 -19.55 17.97 16.06
N PHE A 266 -18.82 18.71 15.23
CA PHE A 266 -18.87 20.16 15.15
C PHE A 266 -19.47 20.59 13.82
N ILE A 267 -20.55 21.37 13.91
CA ILE A 267 -21.25 21.92 12.76
C ILE A 267 -20.69 23.32 12.53
N ILE A 268 -20.08 23.56 11.36
CA ILE A 268 -19.54 24.86 10.94
C ILE A 268 -20.31 25.30 9.70
N GLU A 269 -21.46 25.93 9.95
CA GLU A 269 -22.26 26.56 8.90
C GLU A 269 -21.68 27.93 8.54
N ALA A 270 -21.45 28.14 7.25
CA ALA A 270 -20.99 29.39 6.68
C ALA A 270 -21.31 29.45 5.19
N SER A 271 -21.73 30.63 4.73
CA SER A 271 -22.15 30.85 3.34
C SER A 271 -20.98 31.02 2.38
N THR A 272 -19.81 31.41 2.90
CA THR A 272 -18.62 31.73 2.11
C THR A 272 -17.37 30.98 2.61
N PRO A 273 -16.41 30.65 1.74
CA PRO A 273 -15.12 30.08 2.16
C PRO A 273 -14.36 30.96 3.15
N GLU A 274 -14.45 32.29 3.01
CA GLU A 274 -13.75 33.28 3.84
C GLU A 274 -14.23 33.26 5.29
N GLU A 275 -15.48 32.89 5.53
CA GLU A 275 -16.02 32.70 6.88
C GLU A 275 -15.78 31.27 7.40
N ARG A 276 -15.92 30.28 6.51
CA ARG A 276 -15.89 28.86 6.86
C ARG A 276 -14.49 28.38 7.22
N ASP A 277 -13.52 28.63 6.34
CA ASP A 277 -12.20 28.00 6.43
C ASP A 277 -11.41 28.48 7.66
N PRO A 278 -11.46 29.76 8.08
CA PRO A 278 -10.86 30.17 9.35
C PRO A 278 -11.46 29.47 10.57
N ARG A 279 -12.78 29.20 10.58
CA ARG A 279 -13.43 28.46 11.66
C ARG A 279 -13.03 26.99 11.67
N ILE A 280 -12.91 26.36 10.50
CA ILE A 280 -12.36 25.00 10.36
C ILE A 280 -10.93 24.98 10.91
N LYS A 281 -10.08 25.91 10.47
CA LYS A 281 -8.70 26.02 10.93
C LYS A 281 -8.62 26.17 12.45
N GLN A 282 -9.38 27.11 13.03
CA GLN A 282 -9.43 27.31 14.47
C GLN A 282 -9.81 26.01 15.19
N LYS A 283 -10.84 25.31 14.72
CA LYS A 283 -11.28 24.04 15.32
C LYS A 283 -10.21 22.95 15.21
N LEU A 284 -9.55 22.84 14.06
CA LEU A 284 -8.47 21.89 13.87
C LEU A 284 -7.28 22.20 14.79
N ASP A 285 -6.92 23.48 14.96
CA ASP A 285 -5.82 23.89 15.84
C ASP A 285 -6.11 23.55 17.31
N GLU A 286 -7.35 23.79 17.77
CA GLU A 286 -7.83 23.38 19.10
C GLU A 286 -7.74 21.86 19.33
N LEU A 287 -8.01 21.07 18.28
CA LEU A 287 -8.02 19.60 18.35
C LEU A 287 -6.64 18.97 18.10
N SER A 288 -5.72 19.71 17.47
CA SER A 288 -4.35 19.30 17.13
C SER A 288 -4.24 17.89 16.51
N PRO A 289 -4.98 17.57 15.41
CA PRO A 289 -4.91 16.27 14.79
C PRO A 289 -3.57 16.04 14.08
N SER A 290 -3.13 14.79 14.05
CA SER A 290 -2.01 14.35 13.23
C SER A 290 -2.37 14.23 11.75
N LEU A 291 -3.66 13.99 11.44
CA LEU A 291 -4.18 13.86 10.08
C LEU A 291 -5.62 14.39 9.99
N VAL A 292 -5.92 15.10 8.90
CA VAL A 292 -7.26 15.56 8.52
C VAL A 292 -7.70 14.80 7.27
N VAL A 293 -8.89 14.19 7.31
CA VAL A 293 -9.42 13.37 6.21
C VAL A 293 -10.72 13.98 5.70
N LEU A 294 -10.73 14.42 4.45
CA LEU A 294 -11.93 14.86 3.74
C LEU A 294 -12.59 13.60 3.14
N ALA A 295 -13.66 13.14 3.80
CA ALA A 295 -14.37 11.91 3.50
C ALA A 295 -15.79 12.24 3.03
N GLY A 296 -15.91 12.67 1.76
CA GLY A 296 -17.16 13.18 1.22
C GLY A 296 -17.50 14.60 1.72
N TYR A 297 -16.49 15.45 1.89
CA TYR A 297 -16.65 16.86 2.20
C TYR A 297 -16.84 17.67 0.91
N MET A 298 -18.00 18.30 0.75
CA MET A 298 -18.47 18.86 -0.53
C MET A 298 -18.13 20.35 -0.71
N ARG A 299 -17.18 20.87 0.06
CA ARG A 299 -16.76 22.27 -0.01
C ARG A 299 -15.29 22.40 -0.35
N ILE A 300 -14.99 23.30 -1.28
CA ILE A 300 -13.61 23.60 -1.67
C ILE A 300 -12.97 24.46 -0.58
N ILE A 301 -11.88 23.98 0.02
CA ILE A 301 -11.03 24.76 0.91
C ILE A 301 -10.25 25.79 0.07
N ARG A 302 -10.37 27.07 0.42
CA ARG A 302 -9.74 28.21 -0.27
C ARG A 302 -8.70 28.93 0.59
N SER A 303 -8.76 28.80 1.91
CA SER A 303 -7.83 29.48 2.80
C SER A 303 -6.41 28.92 2.67
N LYS A 304 -5.49 29.78 2.21
CA LYS A 304 -4.04 29.49 2.15
C LYS A 304 -3.46 29.17 3.52
N GLU A 305 -3.94 29.85 4.56
CA GLU A 305 -3.47 29.65 5.94
C GLU A 305 -3.85 28.25 6.45
N LEU A 306 -5.06 27.78 6.14
CA LEU A 306 -5.51 26.44 6.48
C LEU A 306 -4.70 25.38 5.70
N LEU A 307 -4.60 25.55 4.38
CA LEU A 307 -3.87 24.63 3.51
C LEU A 307 -2.38 24.54 3.87
N SER A 308 -1.75 25.67 4.18
CA SER A 308 -0.33 25.71 4.59
C SER A 308 -0.13 25.07 5.97
N ALA A 309 -0.99 25.34 6.95
CA ALA A 309 -0.86 24.79 8.30
C ALA A 309 -1.00 23.25 8.34
N TYR A 310 -1.79 22.68 7.42
CA TYR A 310 -2.04 21.24 7.30
C TYR A 310 -1.47 20.64 6.03
N HIS A 311 -0.50 21.31 5.40
CA HIS A 311 0.23 20.76 4.25
C HIS A 311 0.84 19.40 4.61
N GLY A 312 0.66 18.40 3.74
CA GLY A 312 1.12 17.04 4.01
C GLY A 312 0.36 16.31 5.13
N ARG A 313 -0.67 16.93 5.72
CA ARG A 313 -1.49 16.39 6.82
C ARG A 313 -2.99 16.43 6.55
N MET A 314 -3.39 16.83 5.35
CA MET A 314 -4.78 16.88 4.90
C MET A 314 -4.90 16.05 3.63
N ILE A 315 -5.78 15.05 3.65
CA ILE A 315 -6.03 14.16 2.51
C ILE A 315 -7.50 14.22 2.10
N ASN A 316 -7.76 13.97 0.83
CA ASN A 316 -9.09 13.83 0.28
C ASN A 316 -9.20 12.49 -0.46
N ILE A 317 -10.39 11.88 -0.39
CA ILE A 317 -10.77 10.78 -1.27
C ILE A 317 -11.70 11.31 -2.34
N HIS A 318 -11.38 11.01 -3.60
CA HIS A 318 -12.10 11.45 -4.78
C HIS A 318 -12.49 10.25 -5.64
N PRO A 319 -13.76 10.11 -6.05
CA PRO A 319 -14.27 8.88 -6.67
C PRO A 319 -14.08 8.86 -8.19
N SER A 320 -12.85 9.14 -8.63
CA SER A 320 -12.37 8.88 -9.99
C SER A 320 -10.87 8.62 -9.99
N LEU A 321 -10.34 8.20 -11.14
CA LEU A 321 -8.91 8.17 -11.41
C LEU A 321 -8.42 9.56 -11.85
N LEU A 322 -8.09 10.43 -10.88
CA LEU A 322 -7.52 11.74 -11.15
C LEU A 322 -6.26 11.63 -12.04
N PRO A 323 -6.03 12.55 -12.99
CA PRO A 323 -6.71 13.84 -13.16
C PRO A 323 -8.05 13.77 -13.93
N LYS A 324 -8.56 12.58 -14.28
CA LYS A 324 -9.86 12.48 -14.97
C LYS A 324 -11.02 12.72 -14.00
N TYR A 325 -12.03 13.43 -14.48
CA TYR A 325 -13.30 13.69 -13.77
C TYR A 325 -13.13 14.31 -12.36
N PRO A 326 -12.46 15.48 -12.23
CA PRO A 326 -12.47 16.22 -10.96
C PRO A 326 -13.86 16.79 -10.66
N GLY A 327 -14.13 17.13 -9.41
CA GLY A 327 -15.39 17.76 -8.99
C GLY A 327 -16.53 16.79 -8.63
N ALA A 328 -17.69 17.35 -8.32
CA ALA A 328 -18.72 16.69 -7.51
C ALA A 328 -19.49 15.53 -8.16
N HIS A 329 -19.38 15.32 -9.49
CA HIS A 329 -20.17 14.33 -10.23
C HIS A 329 -19.30 13.26 -10.90
N ALA A 330 -18.08 13.07 -10.40
CA ALA A 330 -17.04 12.25 -11.01
C ALA A 330 -17.48 10.83 -11.43
N GLN A 331 -18.23 10.10 -10.59
CA GLN A 331 -18.69 8.75 -10.94
C GLN A 331 -19.70 8.76 -12.10
N LYS A 332 -20.62 9.74 -12.07
CA LYS A 332 -21.63 9.91 -13.11
C LYS A 332 -20.96 10.31 -14.42
N ASP A 333 -20.06 11.28 -14.37
CA ASP A 333 -19.33 11.77 -15.54
C ASP A 333 -18.51 10.65 -16.20
N ALA A 334 -17.83 9.82 -15.39
CA ALA A 334 -17.09 8.66 -15.89
C ALA A 334 -17.99 7.63 -16.57
N PHE A 335 -19.15 7.31 -15.96
CA PHE A 335 -20.10 6.36 -16.53
C PHE A 335 -20.73 6.88 -17.82
N GLU A 336 -21.19 8.13 -17.84
CA GLU A 336 -21.82 8.77 -19.01
C GLU A 336 -20.83 8.96 -20.17
N ALA A 337 -19.54 9.14 -19.87
CA ALA A 337 -18.47 9.12 -20.86
C ALA A 337 -18.19 7.73 -21.46
N GLY A 338 -18.85 6.68 -20.97
CA GLY A 338 -18.71 5.31 -21.48
C GLY A 338 -17.44 4.60 -21.02
N GLU A 339 -16.78 5.10 -19.97
CA GLU A 339 -15.57 4.47 -19.42
C GLU A 339 -15.86 3.03 -18.99
N LYS A 340 -14.89 2.15 -19.25
CA LYS A 340 -14.94 0.75 -18.79
C LYS A 340 -14.19 0.56 -17.49
N ILE A 341 -13.22 1.42 -17.23
CA ILE A 341 -12.44 1.45 -16.00
C ILE A 341 -12.58 2.85 -15.41
N SER A 342 -13.02 2.92 -14.15
CA SER A 342 -12.95 4.12 -13.32
C SER A 342 -12.20 3.76 -12.04
N GLY A 343 -12.47 4.40 -10.92
CA GLY A 343 -11.80 4.12 -9.67
C GLY A 343 -11.94 5.23 -8.65
N TYR A 344 -11.05 5.24 -7.68
CA TYR A 344 -10.92 6.34 -6.72
C TYR A 344 -9.46 6.74 -6.55
N THR A 345 -9.26 7.95 -6.06
CA THR A 345 -7.96 8.55 -5.78
C THR A 345 -7.96 9.09 -4.37
N ILE A 346 -6.92 8.76 -3.59
CA ILE A 346 -6.61 9.44 -2.34
C ILE A 346 -5.40 10.32 -2.61
N HIS A 347 -5.49 11.60 -2.29
CA HIS A 347 -4.45 12.58 -2.56
C HIS A 347 -4.31 13.58 -1.41
N TYR A 348 -3.16 14.22 -1.30
CA TYR A 348 -3.00 15.38 -0.41
C TYR A 348 -3.81 16.55 -0.96
N VAL A 349 -4.39 17.33 -0.05
CA VAL A 349 -5.13 18.55 -0.39
C VAL A 349 -4.15 19.71 -0.52
N ASP A 350 -4.29 20.49 -1.59
CA ASP A 350 -3.55 21.73 -1.82
C ASP A 350 -4.48 22.83 -2.37
N GLU A 351 -3.92 23.90 -2.95
CA GLU A 351 -4.69 25.01 -3.51
C GLU A 351 -5.47 24.63 -4.78
N SER A 352 -5.16 23.50 -5.41
CA SER A 352 -5.82 23.01 -6.61
C SER A 352 -7.06 22.19 -6.28
N LEU A 353 -8.06 22.25 -7.18
CA LEU A 353 -9.22 21.37 -7.08
C LEU A 353 -8.84 19.97 -7.54
N ASP A 354 -8.85 19.00 -6.63
CA ASP A 354 -8.56 17.59 -6.89
C ASP A 354 -7.25 17.35 -7.67
N GLY A 355 -6.22 18.17 -7.42
CA GLY A 355 -4.97 18.15 -8.17
C GLY A 355 -3.71 17.95 -7.32
N GLY A 356 -3.86 17.83 -6.01
CA GLY A 356 -2.72 17.66 -5.11
C GLY A 356 -2.02 16.29 -5.26
N PRO A 357 -0.84 16.12 -4.66
CA PRO A 357 -0.03 14.92 -4.85
C PRO A 357 -0.78 13.64 -4.50
N ILE A 358 -0.82 12.71 -5.46
CA ILE A 358 -1.53 11.43 -5.33
C ILE A 358 -0.81 10.53 -4.32
N ILE A 359 -1.57 10.02 -3.35
CA ILE A 359 -1.11 9.08 -2.32
C ILE A 359 -1.40 7.64 -2.75
N HIS A 360 -2.59 7.44 -3.32
CA HIS A 360 -3.07 6.14 -3.74
C HIS A 360 -4.13 6.28 -4.83
N GLN A 361 -4.16 5.33 -5.75
CA GLN A 361 -5.22 5.19 -6.75
C GLN A 361 -5.52 3.71 -6.95
N GLU A 362 -6.79 3.41 -7.14
CA GLU A 362 -7.24 2.06 -7.45
C GLU A 362 -8.20 2.08 -8.62
N GLN A 363 -7.94 1.21 -9.61
CA GLN A 363 -8.80 1.03 -10.76
C GLN A 363 -9.94 0.06 -10.43
N VAL A 364 -11.14 0.41 -10.90
CA VAL A 364 -12.36 -0.38 -10.73
C VAL A 364 -12.99 -0.59 -12.09
N ASP A 365 -13.14 -1.85 -12.47
CA ASP A 365 -13.84 -2.24 -13.69
C ASP A 365 -15.35 -1.97 -13.55
N ILE A 366 -15.86 -1.00 -14.29
CA ILE A 366 -17.29 -0.64 -14.34
C ILE A 366 -17.95 -1.09 -15.66
N SER A 367 -17.26 -1.89 -16.48
CA SER A 367 -17.73 -2.32 -17.79
C SER A 367 -19.05 -3.08 -17.77
N GLY A 368 -19.33 -3.78 -16.66
CA GLY A 368 -20.56 -4.54 -16.43
C GLY A 368 -21.68 -3.77 -15.73
N CYS A 369 -21.44 -2.52 -15.31
CA CYS A 369 -22.46 -1.70 -14.64
C CYS A 369 -23.50 -1.21 -15.66
N LYS A 370 -24.78 -1.25 -15.27
CA LYS A 370 -25.92 -0.84 -16.11
C LYS A 370 -26.37 0.58 -15.86
N SER A 371 -25.90 1.21 -14.79
CA SER A 371 -26.20 2.59 -14.42
C SER A 371 -25.03 3.27 -13.71
N ALA A 372 -25.06 4.61 -13.66
CA ALA A 372 -24.10 5.40 -12.88
C ALA A 372 -24.17 5.07 -11.39
N ASP A 373 -25.35 4.74 -10.86
CA ASP A 373 -25.52 4.35 -9.46
C ASP A 373 -24.86 2.98 -9.16
N GLU A 374 -24.96 2.01 -10.07
CA GLU A 374 -24.25 0.73 -9.94
C GLU A 374 -22.73 0.93 -10.01
N ALA A 375 -22.26 1.78 -10.93
CA ALA A 375 -20.84 2.13 -11.02
C ALA A 375 -20.35 2.83 -9.75
N ALA A 376 -21.11 3.80 -9.24
CA ALA A 376 -20.80 4.52 -8.02
C ALA A 376 -20.77 3.58 -6.80
N ALA A 377 -21.74 2.66 -6.68
CA ALA A 377 -21.75 1.67 -5.59
C ALA A 377 -20.52 0.75 -5.65
N LYS A 378 -20.12 0.32 -6.85
CA LYS A 378 -18.94 -0.53 -7.04
C LYS A 378 -17.63 0.19 -6.73
N ILE A 379 -17.51 1.47 -7.10
CA ILE A 379 -16.35 2.29 -6.74
C ILE A 379 -16.33 2.51 -5.21
N LEU A 380 -17.47 2.84 -4.62
CA LEU A 380 -17.62 3.11 -3.19
C LEU A 380 -17.25 1.90 -2.30
N GLU A 381 -17.54 0.68 -2.74
CA GLU A 381 -17.07 -0.54 -2.05
C GLU A 381 -15.54 -0.58 -1.95
N ARG A 382 -14.85 -0.15 -3.01
CA ARG A 382 -13.39 -0.10 -3.05
C ARG A 382 -12.83 1.07 -2.25
N GLU A 383 -13.52 2.21 -2.25
CA GLU A 383 -13.21 3.34 -1.35
C GLU A 383 -13.25 2.90 0.12
N HIS A 384 -14.27 2.12 0.53
CA HIS A 384 -14.42 1.64 1.90
C HIS A 384 -13.32 0.67 2.33
N ALA A 385 -12.78 -0.11 1.40
CA ALA A 385 -11.63 -0.96 1.67
C ALA A 385 -10.32 -0.16 1.71
N GLY A 386 -10.14 0.78 0.78
CA GLY A 386 -8.89 1.50 0.60
C GLY A 386 -8.63 2.62 1.58
N LEU A 387 -9.64 3.46 1.87
CA LEU A 387 -9.47 4.65 2.69
C LEU A 387 -8.96 4.32 4.11
N PRO A 388 -9.54 3.36 4.86
CA PRO A 388 -9.06 3.02 6.20
C PRO A 388 -7.60 2.54 6.17
N MET A 389 -7.21 1.76 5.15
CA MET A 389 -5.83 1.27 4.98
C MET A 389 -4.84 2.41 4.75
N ILE A 390 -5.20 3.39 3.92
CA ILE A 390 -4.33 4.55 3.67
C ILE A 390 -4.25 5.45 4.90
N VAL A 391 -5.35 5.64 5.62
CA VAL A 391 -5.35 6.37 6.90
C VAL A 391 -4.41 5.69 7.91
N ASP A 392 -4.52 4.37 8.10
CA ASP A 392 -3.65 3.59 8.99
C ASP A 392 -2.17 3.75 8.63
N ARG A 393 -1.86 3.63 7.33
CA ARG A 393 -0.50 3.81 6.82
C ARG A 393 0.07 5.19 7.17
N LEU A 394 -0.68 6.25 6.86
CA LEU A 394 -0.23 7.63 7.08
C LEU A 394 -0.02 7.94 8.56
N VAL A 395 -0.88 7.45 9.45
CA VAL A 395 -0.72 7.69 10.89
C VAL A 395 0.43 6.90 11.51
N ARG A 396 0.79 5.73 10.97
CA ARG A 396 1.92 4.91 11.44
C ARG A 396 3.27 5.39 10.93
N GLU A 397 3.34 5.84 9.68
CA GLU A 397 4.60 6.25 9.06
C GLU A 397 5.18 7.54 9.68
N LYS A 398 4.38 8.31 10.45
CA LYS A 398 4.73 9.66 10.96
C LYS A 398 5.27 10.61 9.88
N LYS A 399 5.08 10.27 8.60
CA LYS A 399 5.53 11.03 7.43
C LYS A 399 4.42 11.97 7.02
N LEU A 400 4.62 13.24 7.32
CA LEU A 400 3.85 14.36 6.83
C LEU A 400 4.84 15.15 5.96
N LEU A 401 4.45 15.47 4.71
CA LEU A 401 5.33 16.08 3.70
C LEU A 401 6.03 17.36 4.19
#